data_AF-A0A7C0UQA9-F1
#
_entry.id   AF-A0A7C0UQA9-F1
#
_cell.length_a   1.000
_cell.length_b   1.000
_cell.length_c   1.000
_cell.angle_alpha   90.00
_cell.angle_beta   90.00
_cell.angle_gamma   90.00
#
_symmetry.space_group_name_H-M   'P 1'
#
loop_
_entity.id
_entity.type
_entity.pdbx_description
1 polymer ?
#
loop_
_entity_poly.entity_id
_entity_poly.type
_entity_poly.pdbx_seq_one_letter_code
_entity_poly.pdbx_strand_id
1 'polypeptide(L)'
;MKEITFQDYLHVLKQTREITIGKKKFLLGERKITQLDPKNFTLERTNVWSFPKRGTWATHKGDFRGNWPPQLVRNIILRFSRPKETVLDQMCGSGTTLIECKLLGRNAIGVDINLNCILLTLDRLNFSTPEEVEIKTFVGDARNLNLIHDNTIDLIATHPPYFNIIPYSKRAEIPNDLSAFRSLSEYINAMREVAAESYRVLKPGRYCAILIGDTRRHRHHVPIAFRVMQAFLDVGFILKEDIVKI
;
A
#
# COMPACT_ATOMS: atom_id res chain seq x y z
N MET A 1 -9.09 -13.82 -4.31
CA MET A 1 -8.80 -13.18 -3.01
C MET A 1 -9.62 -13.87 -1.90
N LYS A 2 -9.21 -13.69 -0.64
CA LYS A 2 -9.95 -14.13 0.56
C LYS A 2 -9.99 -12.99 1.57
N GLU A 3 -11.16 -12.65 2.08
CA GLU A 3 -11.28 -11.64 3.13
C GLU A 3 -10.70 -12.17 4.45
N ILE A 4 -9.96 -11.31 5.15
CA ILE A 4 -9.50 -11.53 6.51
C ILE A 4 -10.10 -10.40 7.34
N THR A 5 -10.94 -10.77 8.30
CA THR A 5 -11.66 -9.82 9.15
C THR A 5 -10.87 -9.50 10.42
N PHE A 6 -11.32 -8.47 11.15
CA PHE A 6 -10.78 -8.19 12.47
C PHE A 6 -11.00 -9.36 13.46
N GLN A 7 -12.09 -10.12 13.32
CA GLN A 7 -12.34 -11.31 14.15
C GLN A 7 -11.33 -12.43 13.87
N ASP A 8 -10.94 -12.61 12.61
CA ASP A 8 -9.87 -13.56 12.25
C ASP A 8 -8.54 -13.15 12.88
N TYR A 9 -8.21 -11.86 12.85
CA TYR A 9 -7.04 -11.33 13.55
C TYR A 9 -7.09 -11.60 15.06
N LEU A 10 -8.23 -11.34 15.72
CA LEU A 10 -8.39 -11.62 17.15
C LEU A 10 -8.24 -13.11 17.47
N HIS A 11 -8.69 -13.99 16.57
CA HIS A 11 -8.49 -15.43 16.70
C HIS A 11 -7.00 -15.80 16.63
N VAL A 12 -6.26 -15.25 15.66
CA VAL A 12 -4.80 -15.46 15.56
C VAL A 12 -4.07 -14.92 16.79
N LEU A 13 -4.46 -13.74 17.29
CA LEU A 13 -3.85 -13.10 18.45
C LEU A 13 -3.94 -13.93 19.74
N LYS A 14 -4.98 -14.77 19.85
CA LYS A 14 -5.13 -15.73 20.96
C LYS A 14 -4.13 -16.89 20.88
N GLN A 15 -3.65 -17.22 19.68
CA GLN A 15 -2.74 -18.33 19.43
C GLN A 15 -1.27 -17.89 19.43
N THR A 16 -0.98 -16.75 18.82
CA THR A 16 0.38 -16.20 18.75
C THR A 16 0.36 -14.68 18.82
N ARG A 17 1.39 -14.12 19.45
CA ARG A 17 1.68 -12.68 19.44
C ARG A 17 2.84 -12.31 18.54
N GLU A 18 3.40 -13.27 17.81
CA GLU A 18 4.52 -13.06 16.91
C GLU A 18 4.20 -13.61 15.52
N ILE A 19 4.46 -12.80 14.50
CA ILE A 19 4.40 -13.17 13.09
C ILE A 19 5.73 -12.87 12.40
N THR A 20 6.00 -13.56 11.29
CA THR A 20 7.23 -13.36 10.52
C THR A 20 6.90 -12.92 9.09
N ILE A 21 7.51 -11.83 8.64
CA ILE A 21 7.42 -11.34 7.26
C ILE A 21 8.84 -11.24 6.71
N GLY A 22 9.11 -11.96 5.62
CA GLY A 22 10.46 -12.18 5.12
C GLY A 22 11.36 -12.76 6.21
N LYS A 23 12.38 -12.01 6.62
CA LYS A 23 13.32 -12.41 7.70
C LYS A 23 13.04 -11.73 9.04
N LYS A 24 12.00 -10.91 9.14
CA LYS A 24 11.74 -10.07 10.31
C LYS A 24 10.52 -10.55 11.08
N LYS A 25 10.68 -10.61 12.40
CA LYS A 25 9.61 -10.89 13.36
C LYS A 25 8.92 -9.60 13.78
N PHE A 26 7.61 -9.65 13.95
CA PHE A 26 6.78 -8.55 14.41
C PHE A 26 5.91 -9.04 15.57
N LEU A 27 5.86 -8.24 16.63
CA LEU A 27 4.95 -8.47 17.75
C LEU A 27 3.60 -7.81 17.47
N LEU A 28 2.54 -8.57 17.72
CA LEU A 28 1.13 -8.17 17.65
C LEU A 28 0.60 -7.83 19.05
N GLY A 29 -0.41 -6.98 19.10
CA GLY A 29 -1.13 -6.59 20.30
C GLY A 29 -1.35 -5.09 20.40
N GLU A 30 -2.02 -4.69 21.49
CA GLU A 30 -2.35 -3.29 21.75
C GLU A 30 -1.12 -2.40 21.87
N ARG A 31 -1.29 -1.15 21.43
CA ARG A 31 -0.24 -0.14 21.43
C ARG A 31 -0.74 1.13 22.08
N LYS A 32 0.12 1.76 22.87
CA LYS A 32 -0.15 3.08 23.42
C LYS A 32 -0.03 4.13 22.32
N ILE A 33 -1.14 4.77 21.99
CA ILE A 33 -1.18 5.88 21.03
C ILE A 33 -1.14 7.19 21.80
N THR A 34 -0.16 8.03 21.49
CA THR A 34 0.01 9.34 22.13
C THR A 34 -0.59 10.48 21.32
N GLN A 35 -0.78 10.29 20.01
CA GLN A 35 -1.23 11.30 19.07
C GLN A 35 -1.84 10.61 17.85
N LEU A 36 -3.04 11.01 17.41
CA LEU A 36 -3.71 10.44 16.24
C LEU A 36 -3.27 11.11 14.94
N ASP A 37 -3.18 12.45 14.91
CA ASP A 37 -2.88 13.22 13.69
C ASP A 37 -1.57 13.99 13.80
N PRO A 38 -0.87 14.27 12.69
CA PRO A 38 0.32 15.13 12.71
C PRO A 38 -0.01 16.56 13.16
N LYS A 39 0.83 17.14 14.01
CA LYS A 39 0.63 18.53 14.50
C LYS A 39 0.81 19.59 13.41
N ASN A 40 1.80 19.41 12.52
CA ASN A 40 2.24 20.41 11.56
C ASN A 40 2.29 19.86 10.13
N PHE A 41 1.22 19.21 9.66
CA PHE A 41 1.14 18.75 8.27
C PHE A 41 0.68 19.89 7.35
N THR A 42 1.44 20.15 6.30
CA THR A 42 1.04 21.07 5.22
C THR A 42 0.96 20.28 3.92
N LEU A 43 -0.08 20.57 3.13
CA LEU A 43 -0.29 19.92 1.84
C LEU A 43 0.77 20.38 0.83
N GLU A 44 1.49 19.43 0.24
CA GLU A 44 2.42 19.70 -0.85
C GLU A 44 1.66 19.80 -2.18
N ARG A 45 1.71 20.98 -2.79
CA ARG A 45 0.92 21.35 -3.99
C ARG A 45 1.70 21.30 -5.29
N THR A 46 3.03 21.22 -5.21
CA THR A 46 3.91 21.10 -6.39
C THR A 46 4.10 19.63 -6.74
N ASN A 47 5.03 19.33 -7.65
CA ASN A 47 5.46 17.99 -8.00
C ASN A 47 6.78 17.58 -7.30
N VAL A 48 7.32 18.40 -6.39
CA VAL A 48 8.50 18.08 -5.59
C VAL A 48 8.10 18.09 -4.13
N TRP A 49 8.09 16.92 -3.49
CA TRP A 49 7.59 16.77 -2.13
C TRP A 49 8.71 16.39 -1.18
N SER A 50 8.85 17.13 -0.08
CA SER A 50 9.87 16.86 0.94
C SER A 50 9.25 16.51 2.28
N PHE A 51 9.52 15.28 2.74
CA PHE A 51 9.09 14.81 4.06
C PHE A 51 10.30 14.21 4.80
N PRO A 52 11.21 15.06 5.32
CA PRO A 52 12.50 14.61 5.84
C PRO A 52 12.37 13.75 7.10
N LYS A 53 11.31 13.96 7.89
CA LYS A 53 11.03 13.18 9.10
C LYS A 53 9.86 12.24 8.85
N ARG A 54 10.02 10.95 9.14
CA ARG A 54 8.93 9.98 9.07
C ARG A 54 7.92 10.24 10.19
N GLY A 55 6.62 10.21 9.83
CA GLY A 55 5.53 10.28 10.79
C GLY A 55 5.52 9.12 11.77
N THR A 56 5.18 9.41 13.02
CA THR A 56 5.05 8.43 14.13
C THR A 56 3.72 8.58 14.87
N TRP A 57 2.73 9.23 14.26
CA TRP A 57 1.37 9.36 14.82
C TRP A 57 0.57 8.06 14.61
N ALA A 58 -0.53 7.94 15.34
CA ALA A 58 -1.35 6.75 15.45
C ALA A 58 -0.48 5.52 15.72
N THR A 59 -0.50 4.55 14.80
CA THR A 59 0.26 3.30 14.87
C THR A 59 1.39 3.22 13.86
N HIS A 60 1.70 4.32 13.16
CA HIS A 60 2.76 4.36 12.15
C HIS A 60 4.12 4.07 12.78
N LYS A 61 4.84 3.13 12.16
CA LYS A 61 6.16 2.73 12.61
C LYS A 61 7.08 2.41 11.43
N GLY A 62 8.31 2.91 11.50
CA GLY A 62 9.36 2.68 10.48
C GLY A 62 10.02 1.30 10.54
N ASP A 63 9.39 0.32 11.18
CA ASP A 63 9.95 -1.02 11.37
C ASP A 63 9.64 -1.99 10.21
N PHE A 64 8.70 -1.67 9.33
CA PHE A 64 8.48 -2.40 8.10
C PHE A 64 9.36 -1.83 6.98
N ARG A 65 10.24 -2.65 6.39
CA ARG A 65 11.12 -2.17 5.33
C ARG A 65 10.32 -1.80 4.08
N GLY A 66 10.69 -0.70 3.44
CA GLY A 66 10.04 -0.26 2.20
C GLY A 66 8.61 0.25 2.40
N ASN A 67 8.21 0.67 3.61
CA ASN A 67 6.96 1.39 3.79
C ASN A 67 7.09 2.86 3.35
N TRP A 68 6.14 3.36 2.56
CA TRP A 68 6.13 4.78 2.26
C TRP A 68 5.82 5.66 3.49
N PRO A 69 6.35 6.91 3.56
CA PRO A 69 6.14 7.78 4.71
C PRO A 69 4.66 8.18 4.86
N PRO A 70 4.10 8.19 6.09
CA PRO A 70 2.69 8.55 6.30
C PRO A 70 2.30 9.91 5.73
N GLN A 71 3.20 10.89 5.77
CA GLN A 71 2.97 12.22 5.18
C GLN A 71 2.70 12.15 3.68
N LEU A 72 3.42 11.29 2.96
CA LEU A 72 3.29 11.13 1.52
C LEU A 72 1.88 10.63 1.17
N VAL A 73 1.46 9.60 1.89
CA VAL A 73 0.14 8.99 1.78
C VAL A 73 -0.96 9.98 2.12
N ARG A 74 -0.80 10.71 3.23
CA ARG A 74 -1.71 11.76 3.66
C ARG A 74 -1.88 12.82 2.57
N ASN A 75 -0.78 13.24 1.95
CA ASN A 75 -0.81 14.21 0.87
C ASN A 75 -1.60 13.71 -0.35
N ILE A 76 -1.39 12.45 -0.75
CA ILE A 76 -2.12 11.80 -1.84
C ILE A 76 -3.62 11.74 -1.54
N ILE A 77 -3.99 11.22 -0.36
CA ILE A 77 -5.41 11.07 0.03
C ILE A 77 -6.11 12.43 0.09
N LEU A 78 -5.47 13.45 0.67
CA LEU A 78 -6.05 14.79 0.76
C LEU A 78 -6.19 15.49 -0.60
N ARG A 79 -5.32 15.19 -1.56
CA ARG A 79 -5.36 15.79 -2.90
C ARG A 79 -6.35 15.10 -3.84
N PHE A 80 -6.48 13.78 -3.72
CA PHE A 80 -7.11 12.95 -4.76
C PHE A 80 -8.32 12.15 -4.27
N SER A 81 -8.75 12.31 -3.02
CA SER A 81 -10.03 11.77 -2.54
C SER A 81 -10.73 12.66 -1.52
N ARG A 82 -12.02 12.39 -1.31
CA ARG A 82 -12.89 13.07 -0.35
C ARG A 82 -13.22 12.14 0.83
N PRO A 83 -13.65 12.68 1.99
CA PRO A 83 -14.20 11.84 3.06
C PRO A 83 -15.30 10.90 2.54
N LYS A 84 -15.38 9.70 3.12
CA LYS A 84 -16.26 8.57 2.76
C LYS A 84 -16.04 7.94 1.39
N GLU A 85 -15.15 8.46 0.56
CA GLU A 85 -14.72 7.77 -0.66
C GLU A 85 -13.85 6.55 -0.32
N THR A 86 -13.84 5.58 -1.24
CA THR A 86 -13.13 4.31 -1.04
C THR A 86 -11.74 4.34 -1.67
N VAL A 87 -10.71 4.16 -0.84
CA VAL A 87 -9.31 4.08 -1.25
C VAL A 87 -8.84 2.63 -1.30
N LEU A 88 -8.21 2.22 -2.39
CA LEU A 88 -7.60 0.90 -2.53
C LEU A 88 -6.08 0.99 -2.40
N ASP A 89 -5.52 0.10 -1.59
CA ASP A 89 -4.09 -0.25 -1.63
C ASP A 89 -3.97 -1.75 -1.91
N GLN A 90 -3.65 -2.09 -3.17
CA GLN A 90 -3.60 -3.48 -3.60
C GLN A 90 -2.29 -4.21 -3.29
N MET A 91 -1.37 -3.55 -2.55
CA MET A 91 -0.11 -4.10 -2.01
C MET A 91 0.16 -3.48 -0.63
N CYS A 92 -0.81 -3.60 0.28
CA CYS A 92 -0.89 -2.75 1.47
C CYS A 92 0.20 -2.98 2.52
N GLY A 93 0.89 -4.13 2.49
CA GLY A 93 2.00 -4.45 3.37
C GLY A 93 1.65 -4.27 4.84
N SER A 94 2.20 -3.23 5.46
CA SER A 94 1.99 -2.92 6.88
C SER A 94 0.92 -1.87 7.16
N GLY A 95 0.12 -1.51 6.15
CA GLY A 95 -1.15 -0.80 6.33
C GLY A 95 -1.08 0.72 6.36
N THR A 96 0.04 1.36 5.98
CA THR A 96 0.17 2.84 6.06
C THR A 96 -0.97 3.57 5.35
N THR A 97 -1.40 3.09 4.19
CA THR A 97 -2.53 3.67 3.44
C THR A 97 -3.84 3.57 4.20
N LEU A 98 -4.15 2.40 4.74
CA LEU A 98 -5.39 2.15 5.47
C LEU A 98 -5.43 2.94 6.78
N ILE A 99 -4.30 3.09 7.48
CA ILE A 99 -4.19 3.90 8.70
C ILE A 99 -4.51 5.37 8.38
N GLU A 100 -3.91 5.93 7.32
CA GLU A 100 -4.22 7.32 6.92
C GLU A 100 -5.66 7.47 6.45
N CYS A 101 -6.22 6.50 5.73
CA CYS A 101 -7.63 6.53 5.34
C CYS A 101 -8.54 6.59 6.58
N LYS A 102 -8.26 5.77 7.59
CA LYS A 102 -9.01 5.77 8.86
C LYS A 102 -8.94 7.11 9.57
N LEU A 103 -7.74 7.68 9.72
CA LEU A 103 -7.54 8.99 10.35
C LEU A 103 -8.24 10.12 9.60
N LEU A 104 -8.30 10.01 8.27
CA LEU A 104 -8.87 11.03 7.39
C LEU A 104 -10.36 10.79 7.08
N GLY A 105 -11.02 9.77 7.64
CA GLY A 105 -12.43 9.51 7.38
C GLY A 105 -12.73 8.98 5.97
N ARG A 106 -11.82 8.19 5.38
CA ARG A 106 -12.02 7.47 4.10
C ARG A 106 -12.28 5.98 4.36
N ASN A 107 -13.14 5.38 3.55
CA ASN A 107 -13.24 3.93 3.48
C ASN A 107 -11.97 3.38 2.82
N ALA A 108 -11.57 2.16 3.16
CA ALA A 108 -10.35 1.59 2.62
C ALA A 108 -10.44 0.09 2.35
N ILE A 109 -9.81 -0.34 1.27
CA ILE A 109 -9.59 -1.74 0.94
C ILE A 109 -8.08 -1.99 0.86
N GLY A 110 -7.58 -2.93 1.65
CA GLY A 110 -6.20 -3.39 1.61
C GLY A 110 -6.09 -4.80 1.05
N VAL A 111 -5.24 -5.01 0.06
CA VAL A 111 -4.91 -6.34 -0.45
C VAL A 111 -3.41 -6.56 -0.31
N ASP A 112 -3.03 -7.75 0.15
CA ASP A 112 -1.64 -8.19 0.15
C ASP A 112 -1.60 -9.70 -0.06
N ILE A 113 -0.58 -10.18 -0.77
CA ILE A 113 -0.44 -11.61 -1.04
C ILE A 113 0.00 -12.38 0.20
N ASN A 114 0.62 -11.70 1.17
CA ASN A 114 1.11 -12.30 2.40
C ASN A 114 0.11 -12.11 3.55
N LEU A 115 -0.43 -13.21 4.06
CA LEU A 115 -1.34 -13.20 5.22
C LEU A 115 -0.75 -12.45 6.43
N ASN A 116 0.55 -12.59 6.69
CA ASN A 116 1.18 -11.91 7.83
C ASN A 116 1.22 -10.38 7.64
N CYS A 117 1.28 -9.88 6.41
CA CYS A 117 1.11 -8.45 6.11
C CYS A 117 -0.31 -7.98 6.47
N ILE A 118 -1.34 -8.76 6.09
CA ILE A 118 -2.73 -8.46 6.44
C ILE A 118 -2.96 -8.48 7.95
N LEU A 119 -2.44 -9.47 8.66
CA LEU A 119 -2.51 -9.53 10.13
C LEU A 119 -1.80 -8.33 10.79
N LEU A 120 -0.63 -7.92 10.29
CA LEU A 120 0.07 -6.73 10.77
C LEU A 120 -0.71 -5.43 10.48
N THR A 121 -1.40 -5.38 9.35
CA THR A 121 -2.25 -4.24 8.98
C THR A 121 -3.44 -4.14 9.93
N LEU A 122 -4.14 -5.25 10.19
CA LEU A 122 -5.25 -5.30 11.16
C LEU A 122 -4.81 -4.93 12.58
N ASP A 123 -3.64 -5.41 13.02
CA ASP A 123 -3.02 -5.02 14.30
C ASP A 123 -2.86 -3.50 14.42
N ARG A 124 -2.35 -2.87 13.36
CA ARG A 124 -2.10 -1.43 13.34
C ARG A 124 -3.37 -0.61 13.16
N LEU A 125 -4.44 -1.21 12.66
CA LEU A 125 -5.76 -0.58 12.57
C LEU A 125 -6.56 -0.69 13.88
N ASN A 126 -6.04 -1.41 14.88
CA ASN A 126 -6.65 -1.59 16.20
C ASN A 126 -6.53 -0.32 17.07
N PHE A 127 -7.23 0.73 16.65
CA PHE A 127 -7.43 1.99 17.37
C PHE A 127 -8.74 2.63 16.96
N SER A 128 -9.25 3.57 17.75
CA SER A 128 -10.52 4.26 17.46
C SER A 128 -10.27 5.65 16.88
N THR A 129 -11.16 6.08 15.99
CA THR A 129 -11.23 7.43 15.43
C THR A 129 -12.62 8.01 15.66
N PRO A 130 -12.77 9.35 15.72
CA PRO A 130 -14.10 9.98 15.87
C PRO A 130 -15.06 9.64 14.73
N GLU A 131 -14.53 9.49 13.51
CA GLU A 131 -15.30 9.05 12.37
C GLU A 131 -15.24 7.54 12.19
N GLU A 132 -16.41 6.94 11.99
CA GLU A 132 -16.53 5.56 11.55
C GLU A 132 -16.31 5.45 10.04
N VAL A 133 -15.53 4.45 9.65
CA VAL A 133 -15.20 4.14 8.25
C VAL A 133 -15.25 2.64 8.04
N GLU A 134 -15.54 2.22 6.81
CA GLU A 134 -15.47 0.82 6.42
C GLU A 134 -14.05 0.49 5.97
N ILE A 135 -13.42 -0.51 6.61
CA ILE A 135 -12.11 -1.03 6.21
C ILE A 135 -12.21 -2.52 5.97
N LYS A 136 -11.85 -2.95 4.77
CA LYS A 136 -11.79 -4.37 4.38
C LYS A 136 -10.36 -4.76 4.04
N THR A 137 -9.98 -5.97 4.41
CA THR A 137 -8.65 -6.51 4.10
C THR A 137 -8.74 -7.89 3.47
N PHE A 138 -7.92 -8.13 2.45
CA PHE A 138 -7.94 -9.37 1.70
C PHE A 138 -6.53 -9.92 1.54
N VAL A 139 -6.40 -11.25 1.67
CA VAL A 139 -5.25 -11.97 1.12
C VAL A 139 -5.51 -12.22 -0.36
N GLY A 140 -4.63 -11.70 -1.21
CA GLY A 140 -4.85 -11.69 -2.66
C GLY A 140 -3.65 -11.25 -3.47
N ASP A 141 -3.64 -11.64 -4.74
CA ASP A 141 -2.66 -11.13 -5.71
C ASP A 141 -3.17 -9.80 -6.28
N ALA A 142 -2.31 -8.79 -6.33
CA ALA A 142 -2.62 -7.46 -6.87
C ALA A 142 -3.04 -7.50 -8.36
N ARG A 143 -2.73 -8.59 -9.06
CA ARG A 143 -3.11 -8.87 -10.46
C ARG A 143 -4.48 -9.54 -10.60
N ASN A 144 -5.17 -9.82 -9.50
CA ASN A 144 -6.49 -10.42 -9.53
C ASN A 144 -7.34 -9.95 -8.33
N LEU A 145 -8.09 -8.87 -8.55
CA LEU A 145 -8.96 -8.22 -7.59
C LEU A 145 -10.42 -8.71 -7.71
N ASN A 146 -10.62 -10.03 -7.84
CA ASN A 146 -11.93 -10.64 -8.15
C ASN A 146 -13.08 -10.41 -7.14
N LEU A 147 -12.80 -9.89 -5.94
CA LEU A 147 -13.81 -9.51 -4.94
C LEU A 147 -14.07 -7.99 -4.92
N ILE A 148 -13.47 -7.24 -5.83
CA ILE A 148 -13.70 -5.80 -6.02
C ILE A 148 -14.36 -5.63 -7.38
N HIS A 149 -15.57 -5.07 -7.36
CA HIS A 149 -16.34 -4.81 -8.58
C HIS A 149 -15.74 -3.65 -9.39
N ASP A 150 -16.00 -3.69 -10.69
CA ASP A 150 -15.58 -2.67 -11.64
C ASP A 150 -16.08 -1.28 -11.23
N ASN A 151 -15.28 -0.24 -11.47
CA ASN A 151 -15.67 1.15 -11.25
C ASN A 151 -16.22 1.43 -9.83
N THR A 152 -15.64 0.85 -8.79
CA THR A 152 -16.06 1.06 -7.39
C THR A 152 -15.08 1.85 -6.55
N ILE A 153 -13.82 1.95 -6.96
CA ILE A 153 -12.75 2.63 -6.23
C ILE A 153 -12.67 4.11 -6.64
N ASP A 154 -12.45 4.99 -5.65
CA ASP A 154 -12.33 6.44 -5.87
C ASP A 154 -10.87 6.92 -5.92
N LEU A 155 -9.95 6.17 -5.32
CA LEU A 155 -8.51 6.44 -5.36
C LEU A 155 -7.75 5.12 -5.17
N ILE A 156 -6.76 4.85 -6.02
CA ILE A 156 -5.75 3.82 -5.74
C ILE A 156 -4.51 4.53 -5.22
N ALA A 157 -4.02 4.12 -4.05
CA ALA A 157 -2.81 4.66 -3.44
C ALA A 157 -1.97 3.47 -2.98
N THR A 158 -0.99 3.07 -3.79
CA THR A 158 -0.27 1.82 -3.57
C THR A 158 1.24 1.97 -3.72
N HIS A 159 1.96 1.11 -3.01
CA HIS A 159 3.42 1.10 -2.97
C HIS A 159 3.93 -0.31 -3.31
N PRO A 160 4.13 -0.63 -4.61
CA PRO A 160 4.55 -1.95 -5.03
C PRO A 160 5.93 -2.33 -4.46
N PRO A 161 6.21 -3.63 -4.27
CA PRO A 161 7.56 -4.07 -3.93
C PRO A 161 8.51 -3.75 -5.09
N TYR A 162 9.63 -3.11 -4.78
CA TYR A 162 10.60 -2.73 -5.81
C TYR A 162 11.35 -3.97 -6.26
N PHE A 163 11.46 -4.13 -7.59
CA PHE A 163 12.06 -5.29 -8.24
C PHE A 163 13.36 -5.76 -7.56
N ASN A 164 13.28 -6.91 -6.88
CA ASN A 164 14.41 -7.61 -6.27
C ASN A 164 15.26 -6.74 -5.32
N ILE A 165 14.65 -5.76 -4.62
CA ILE A 165 15.33 -4.92 -3.61
C ILE A 165 15.11 -5.46 -2.19
N ILE A 166 13.86 -5.80 -1.84
CA ILE A 166 13.49 -6.29 -0.51
C ILE A 166 12.62 -7.55 -0.67
N PRO A 167 13.05 -8.74 -0.22
CA PRO A 167 12.21 -9.92 -0.22
C PRO A 167 11.24 -9.90 0.97
N TYR A 168 9.94 -9.94 0.71
CA TYR A 168 8.89 -10.00 1.74
C TYR A 168 8.38 -11.42 2.03
N SER A 169 8.79 -12.38 1.21
CA SER A 169 8.59 -13.81 1.39
C SER A 169 9.74 -14.58 0.73
N LYS A 170 9.79 -15.90 0.96
CA LYS A 170 10.56 -16.77 0.06
C LYS A 170 9.64 -17.20 -1.08
N ARG A 171 10.15 -17.26 -2.32
CA ARG A 171 9.37 -17.70 -3.50
C ARG A 171 8.71 -19.08 -3.32
N ALA A 172 9.35 -19.99 -2.58
CA ALA A 172 8.78 -21.31 -2.27
C ALA A 172 7.54 -21.23 -1.36
N GLU A 173 7.45 -20.16 -0.55
CA GLU A 173 6.35 -19.91 0.38
C GLU A 173 5.22 -19.12 -0.32
N ILE A 174 5.56 -18.15 -1.17
CA ILE A 174 4.60 -17.35 -1.96
C ILE A 174 5.09 -17.20 -3.41
N PRO A 175 4.67 -18.10 -4.34
CA PRO A 175 5.21 -18.14 -5.71
C PRO A 175 4.96 -16.89 -6.54
N ASN A 176 3.87 -16.18 -6.25
CA ASN A 176 3.37 -15.02 -7.01
C ASN A 176 3.77 -13.66 -6.40
N ASP A 177 4.63 -13.66 -5.37
CA ASP A 177 5.12 -12.41 -4.76
C ASP A 177 6.04 -11.67 -5.74
N LEU A 178 5.63 -10.48 -6.17
CA LEU A 178 6.37 -9.60 -7.08
C LEU A 178 7.77 -9.25 -6.57
N SER A 179 7.98 -9.26 -5.25
CA SER A 179 9.29 -8.99 -4.64
C SER A 179 10.34 -10.06 -4.93
N ALA A 180 9.89 -11.26 -5.31
CA ALA A 180 10.74 -12.42 -5.59
C ALA A 180 11.12 -12.58 -7.08
N PHE A 181 10.63 -11.69 -7.95
CA PHE A 181 10.88 -11.76 -9.40
C PHE A 181 12.36 -11.47 -9.69
N ARG A 182 12.95 -12.24 -10.61
CA ARG A 182 14.39 -12.13 -10.96
C ARG A 182 14.65 -11.53 -12.34
N SER A 183 13.62 -11.50 -13.19
CA SER A 183 13.64 -10.84 -14.50
C SER A 183 12.88 -9.51 -14.44
N LEU A 184 13.51 -8.45 -14.93
CA LEU A 184 12.87 -7.15 -15.04
C LEU A 184 11.66 -7.21 -15.98
N SER A 185 11.76 -7.96 -17.09
CA SER A 185 10.67 -8.10 -18.05
C SER A 185 9.45 -8.80 -17.45
N GLU A 186 9.67 -9.86 -16.66
CA GLU A 186 8.58 -10.53 -15.93
C GLU A 186 7.91 -9.58 -14.94
N TYR A 187 8.70 -8.77 -14.22
CA TYR A 187 8.17 -7.79 -13.28
C TYR A 187 7.33 -6.72 -13.98
N ILE A 188 7.79 -6.19 -15.12
CA ILE A 188 7.05 -5.19 -15.88
C ILE A 188 5.75 -5.78 -16.47
N ASN A 189 5.78 -7.02 -16.96
CA ASN A 189 4.56 -7.69 -17.42
C ASN A 189 3.55 -7.87 -16.28
N ALA A 190 4.02 -8.30 -15.12
CA ALA A 190 3.17 -8.42 -13.93
C ALA A 190 2.61 -7.06 -13.50
N MET A 191 3.40 -5.97 -13.58
CA MET A 191 2.91 -4.62 -13.32
C MET A 191 1.90 -4.14 -14.36
N ARG A 192 1.95 -4.63 -15.61
CA ARG A 192 0.91 -4.37 -16.61
C ARG A 192 -0.41 -5.08 -16.26
N GLU A 193 -0.35 -6.30 -15.73
CA GLU A 193 -1.53 -7.00 -15.19
C GLU A 193 -2.11 -6.25 -13.97
N VAL A 194 -1.25 -5.79 -13.05
CA VAL A 194 -1.67 -4.91 -11.94
C VAL A 194 -2.35 -3.65 -12.47
N ALA A 195 -1.78 -3.00 -13.50
CA ALA A 195 -2.37 -1.84 -14.12
C ALA A 195 -3.75 -2.11 -14.72
N ALA A 196 -3.92 -3.24 -15.41
CA ALA A 196 -5.21 -3.66 -15.98
C ALA A 196 -6.29 -3.82 -14.88
N GLU A 197 -5.94 -4.48 -13.77
CA GLU A 197 -6.86 -4.61 -12.64
C GLU A 197 -7.14 -3.28 -11.95
N SER A 198 -6.12 -2.42 -11.78
CA SER A 198 -6.31 -1.07 -11.27
C SER A 198 -7.25 -0.25 -12.16
N TYR A 199 -7.11 -0.36 -13.48
CA TYR A 199 -7.98 0.34 -14.45
C TYR A 199 -9.42 -0.16 -14.36
N ARG A 200 -9.63 -1.48 -14.25
CA ARG A 200 -10.96 -2.09 -14.14
C ARG A 200 -11.74 -1.62 -12.90
N VAL A 201 -11.09 -1.62 -11.73
CA VAL A 201 -11.77 -1.33 -10.45
C VAL A 201 -11.95 0.17 -10.17
N LEU A 202 -11.14 1.03 -10.81
CA LEU A 202 -11.16 2.47 -10.59
C LEU A 202 -12.32 3.12 -11.35
N LYS A 203 -13.07 4.00 -10.69
CA LYS A 203 -14.13 4.78 -11.37
C LYS A 203 -13.53 5.67 -12.47
N PRO A 204 -14.26 5.94 -13.57
CA PRO A 204 -13.80 6.86 -14.59
C PRO A 204 -13.51 8.26 -14.01
N GLY A 205 -12.39 8.86 -14.43
CA GLY A 205 -11.96 10.20 -13.97
C GLY A 205 -11.34 10.24 -12.57
N ARG A 206 -11.11 9.08 -11.94
CA ARG A 206 -10.41 8.98 -10.65
C ARG A 206 -8.92 8.71 -10.80
N TYR A 207 -8.21 8.72 -9.68
CA TYR A 207 -6.75 8.76 -9.66
C TYR A 207 -6.14 7.44 -9.17
N CYS A 208 -5.02 7.07 -9.79
CA CYS A 208 -4.13 6.02 -9.32
C CYS A 208 -2.76 6.64 -9.02
N ALA A 209 -2.34 6.57 -7.77
CA ALA A 209 -1.06 7.05 -7.28
C ALA A 209 -0.18 5.85 -6.89
N ILE A 210 1.01 5.79 -7.49
CA ILE A 210 1.96 4.70 -7.31
C ILE A 210 3.27 5.29 -6.87
N LEU A 211 3.78 4.85 -5.72
CA LEU A 211 5.16 5.15 -5.36
C LEU A 211 6.07 4.03 -5.86
N ILE A 212 7.02 4.35 -6.72
CA ILE A 212 8.05 3.41 -7.15
C ILE A 212 9.38 4.13 -7.32
N GLY A 213 10.47 3.43 -7.00
CA GLY A 213 11.83 3.96 -7.13
C GLY A 213 12.64 3.15 -8.13
N ASP A 214 13.57 3.83 -8.78
CA ASP A 214 14.56 3.19 -9.63
C ASP A 214 15.61 2.45 -8.81
N THR A 215 16.35 1.56 -9.48
CA THR A 215 17.44 0.81 -8.86
C THR A 215 18.73 0.93 -9.67
N ARG A 216 19.81 0.39 -9.12
CA ARG A 216 21.08 0.25 -9.83
C ARG A 216 21.52 -1.22 -9.83
N ARG A 217 21.90 -1.74 -10.99
CA ARG A 217 22.49 -3.07 -11.16
C ARG A 217 23.76 -2.97 -11.98
N HIS A 218 24.82 -3.66 -11.54
CA HIS A 218 26.13 -3.64 -12.21
C HIS A 218 26.62 -2.21 -12.53
N ARG A 219 26.42 -1.26 -11.60
CA ARG A 219 26.72 0.18 -11.74
C ARG A 219 25.87 0.96 -12.76
N HIS A 220 24.97 0.31 -13.49
CA HIS A 220 24.01 0.96 -14.39
C HIS A 220 22.71 1.33 -13.67
N HIS A 221 22.12 2.44 -14.09
CA HIS A 221 20.79 2.86 -13.67
C HIS A 221 19.73 2.00 -14.38
N VAL A 222 18.73 1.54 -13.63
CA VAL A 222 17.60 0.76 -14.14
C VAL A 222 16.32 1.56 -13.88
N PRO A 223 15.71 2.12 -14.95
CA PRO A 223 14.57 3.03 -14.83
C PRO A 223 13.26 2.24 -14.65
N ILE A 224 13.06 1.68 -13.47
CA ILE A 224 11.87 0.90 -13.12
C ILE A 224 10.64 1.82 -13.10
N ALA A 225 10.76 3.01 -12.52
CA ALA A 225 9.65 3.95 -12.39
C ALA A 225 9.07 4.33 -13.76
N PHE A 226 9.95 4.67 -14.71
CA PHE A 226 9.56 4.95 -16.09
C PHE A 226 8.86 3.77 -16.76
N ARG A 227 9.38 2.55 -16.61
CA ARG A 227 8.80 1.36 -17.24
C ARG A 227 7.45 0.97 -16.65
N VAL A 228 7.28 1.14 -15.35
CA VAL A 228 5.98 0.93 -14.68
C VAL A 228 4.99 2.01 -15.09
N MET A 229 5.41 3.28 -15.14
CA MET A 229 4.59 4.36 -15.69
C MET A 229 4.12 4.02 -17.11
N GLN A 230 5.02 3.59 -18.00
CA GLN A 230 4.65 3.18 -19.35
C GLN A 230 3.65 2.02 -19.35
N ALA A 231 3.81 1.01 -18.48
CA ALA A 231 2.86 -0.09 -18.39
C ALA A 231 1.44 0.36 -18.01
N PHE A 232 1.31 1.39 -17.16
CA PHE A 232 0.01 1.98 -16.82
C PHE A 232 -0.56 2.81 -17.98
N LEU A 233 0.27 3.59 -18.68
CA LEU A 233 -0.15 4.33 -19.86
C LEU A 233 -0.65 3.40 -20.97
N ASP A 234 0.03 2.28 -21.22
CA ASP A 234 -0.35 1.28 -22.23
C ASP A 234 -1.73 0.65 -21.97
N VAL A 235 -2.16 0.58 -20.71
CA VAL A 235 -3.48 0.04 -20.32
C VAL A 235 -4.60 1.07 -20.53
N GLY A 236 -4.28 2.37 -20.58
CA GLY A 236 -5.25 3.45 -20.80
C GLY A 236 -5.23 4.55 -19.75
N PHE A 237 -4.35 4.50 -18.75
CA PHE A 237 -4.19 5.63 -17.83
C PHE A 237 -3.59 6.85 -18.56
N ILE A 238 -3.88 8.03 -18.04
CA ILE A 238 -3.30 9.29 -18.49
C ILE A 238 -2.44 9.85 -17.36
N LEU A 239 -1.21 10.25 -17.69
CA LEU A 239 -0.30 10.83 -16.70
C LEU A 239 -0.85 12.18 -16.21
N LYS A 240 -1.24 12.23 -14.94
CA LYS A 240 -1.68 13.47 -14.28
C LYS A 240 -0.49 14.28 -13.78
N GLU A 241 0.38 13.65 -12.99
CA GLU A 241 1.55 14.26 -12.37
C GLU A 241 2.64 13.20 -12.19
N ASP A 242 3.89 13.61 -12.41
CA ASP A 242 5.10 12.86 -12.00
C ASP A 242 5.71 13.59 -10.79
N ILE A 243 5.77 12.90 -9.64
CA ILE A 243 6.10 13.48 -8.35
C ILE A 243 7.48 12.99 -7.90
N VAL A 244 8.39 13.94 -7.70
CA VAL A 244 9.71 13.67 -7.15
C VAL A 244 9.67 13.84 -5.64
N LYS A 245 9.93 12.76 -4.91
CA LYS A 245 10.09 12.79 -3.47
C LYS A 245 11.56 13.00 -3.10
N ILE A 246 11.86 14.09 -2.38
CA ILE A 246 13.22 14.44 -1.90
C ILE A 246 13.38 14.28 -0.39
#